data_AF-A0A348VQP4-F1
#
_entry.id   AF-A0A348VQP4-F1
#
_cell.length_a   1.000
_cell.length_b   1.000
_cell.length_c   1.000
_cell.angle_alpha   90.00
_cell.angle_beta   90.00
_cell.angle_gamma   90.00
#
_symmetry.space_group_name_H-M   'P 1'
#
loop_
_entity.id
_entity.type
_entity.pdbx_description
1 polymer ?
#
loop_
_entity_poly.entity_id
_entity_poly.type
_entity_poly.pdbx_seq_one_letter_code
_entity_poly.pdbx_strand_id
1 'polypeptide(L)'
;MSRWITAVMGRIVLMLFVFICTQPGMLWAKDFPLNIEGEVEVLRFVTKWLDLSQKNENFDEVMKLYADEVDFYKLGRVSKAAVAADKEKYFDRWPNREHLFLSLKVQPVVTDREREVAVSFHYKIKSAKGVVKEGDASTALVLRKTKDAFIILGEKDAPSASTPHAVSGDGFLVWKISQENKKGAPLQSELLWIDDSGTVVKRRKGALPVSIINGTFSEVRIEKRKVKNADCFTADIKDPDARPKLVDAEEPELSIIRTGPDGKETRTVIVAAEGDEYGDRSTEFEVLGMVGPWLFVVPKTYYYGCGAAHGGMGHEMIIVNVETGEKILAAPVQKKRADEQQRKGGGSMQTLFTQTEHDAVMTALGAKAVKAINDEMIESATELDLTKVRPIVHNDALGIEVLLTGGTCYACSDGLWDSYTRSAAFVSPVFPERLAPHRAIPPAVLKWWKSTGEKGYPSWSAVPESGTVRKQLEKMFD
;
A
#
# COMPACT_ATOMS: atom_id res chain seq x y z
N MET A 1 19.57 -1.96 -85.33
CA MET A 1 18.44 -1.02 -85.47
C MET A 1 17.44 -1.29 -84.35
N SER A 2 17.19 -0.26 -83.55
CA SER A 2 16.10 -0.04 -82.58
C SER A 2 15.01 -1.12 -82.43
N ARG A 3 14.78 -1.57 -81.18
CA ARG A 3 13.45 -1.69 -80.54
C ARG A 3 13.59 -1.98 -79.03
N TRP A 4 13.23 -1.06 -78.14
CA TRP A 4 11.89 -0.71 -77.59
C TRP A 4 11.71 -1.26 -76.14
N ILE A 5 11.59 -0.29 -75.23
CA ILE A 5 11.12 -0.20 -73.82
C ILE A 5 10.13 -1.29 -73.35
N THR A 6 10.26 -1.79 -72.10
CA THR A 6 9.29 -1.59 -70.96
C THR A 6 9.73 -2.26 -69.63
N ALA A 7 9.77 -1.43 -68.58
CA ALA A 7 9.60 -1.60 -67.12
C ALA A 7 10.02 -2.89 -66.36
N VAL A 8 10.86 -2.68 -65.34
CA VAL A 8 11.04 -3.60 -64.19
C VAL A 8 10.69 -2.84 -62.89
N MET A 9 9.66 -3.33 -62.21
CA MET A 9 9.42 -3.12 -60.77
C MET A 9 9.82 -4.41 -60.06
N GLY A 10 10.52 -4.32 -58.92
CA GLY A 10 10.53 -5.45 -57.98
C GLY A 10 11.72 -5.58 -57.02
N ARG A 11 11.61 -4.88 -55.88
CA ARG A 11 12.01 -5.32 -54.53
C ARG A 11 13.51 -5.55 -54.23
N ILE A 12 14.05 -4.60 -53.49
CA ILE A 12 15.23 -4.74 -52.61
C ILE A 12 14.77 -5.45 -51.32
N VAL A 13 15.38 -6.61 -51.03
CA VAL A 13 15.35 -7.26 -49.71
C VAL A 13 16.71 -7.05 -49.09
N LEU A 14 16.77 -6.26 -48.02
CA LEU A 14 17.97 -6.03 -47.24
C LEU A 14 18.10 -7.16 -46.19
N MET A 15 19.10 -8.01 -46.35
CA MET A 15 19.56 -8.94 -45.32
C MET A 15 20.27 -8.16 -44.21
N LEU A 16 19.82 -8.31 -42.96
CA LEU A 16 20.61 -7.98 -41.77
C LEU A 16 20.88 -9.28 -41.01
N PHE A 17 22.14 -9.69 -40.97
CA PHE A 17 22.64 -10.81 -40.18
C PHE A 17 22.68 -10.41 -38.70
N VAL A 18 21.92 -11.12 -37.86
CA VAL A 18 22.07 -11.09 -36.40
C VAL A 18 22.93 -12.28 -35.98
N PHE A 19 24.09 -11.99 -35.41
CA PHE A 19 24.95 -12.95 -34.71
C PHE A 19 24.24 -13.39 -33.41
N ILE A 20 23.89 -14.68 -33.31
CA ILE A 20 23.44 -15.30 -32.05
C ILE A 20 24.66 -15.97 -31.42
N CYS A 21 25.21 -15.36 -30.37
CA CYS A 21 26.11 -16.04 -29.43
C CYS A 21 25.25 -16.91 -28.49
N THR A 22 25.40 -18.22 -28.60
CA THR A 22 24.84 -19.20 -27.67
C THR A 22 25.76 -19.34 -26.45
N GLN A 23 25.31 -18.93 -25.27
CA GLN A 23 25.87 -19.40 -24.00
C GLN A 23 24.95 -20.50 -23.42
N PRO A 24 25.48 -21.68 -23.06
CA PRO A 24 24.76 -22.69 -22.31
C PRO A 24 24.91 -22.40 -20.81
N GLY A 25 23.79 -22.30 -20.08
CA GLY A 25 23.83 -22.24 -18.61
C GLY A 25 22.90 -21.22 -17.95
N MET A 26 21.77 -20.86 -18.56
CA MET A 26 20.74 -20.08 -17.88
C MET A 26 19.63 -21.05 -17.45
N LEU A 27 19.62 -21.41 -16.17
CA LEU A 27 18.50 -22.06 -15.49
C LEU A 27 17.29 -21.14 -15.67
N TRP A 28 16.38 -21.51 -16.57
CA TRP A 28 15.14 -20.80 -16.77
C TRP A 28 14.29 -20.95 -15.51
N ALA A 29 13.94 -19.83 -14.88
CA ALA A 29 12.87 -19.73 -13.89
C ALA A 29 11.51 -19.97 -14.56
N LYS A 30 11.26 -21.20 -15.06
CA LYS A 30 10.05 -21.60 -15.77
C LYS A 30 8.97 -22.23 -14.87
N ASP A 31 9.23 -22.42 -13.58
CA ASP A 31 8.41 -23.34 -12.78
C ASP A 31 7.58 -22.71 -11.65
N PHE A 32 7.20 -21.44 -11.74
CA PHE A 32 6.09 -20.91 -10.92
C PHE A 32 5.24 -19.91 -11.72
N PRO A 33 4.30 -20.36 -12.56
CA PRO A 33 3.17 -19.51 -12.87
C PRO A 33 2.39 -19.29 -11.57
N LEU A 34 2.61 -18.16 -10.90
CA LEU A 34 1.68 -17.66 -9.90
C LEU A 34 0.32 -17.56 -10.59
N ASN A 35 -0.58 -18.49 -10.29
CA ASN A 35 -1.91 -18.54 -10.87
C ASN A 35 -2.78 -17.48 -10.15
N ILE A 36 -2.63 -16.24 -10.60
CA ILE A 36 -3.29 -15.03 -10.07
C ILE A 36 -4.81 -15.21 -10.01
N GLU A 37 -5.42 -15.83 -11.03
CA GLU A 37 -6.87 -16.09 -11.05
C GLU A 37 -7.31 -16.98 -9.89
N GLY A 38 -6.50 -17.98 -9.54
CA GLY A 38 -6.81 -18.91 -8.44
C GLY A 38 -6.84 -18.22 -7.08
N GLU A 39 -5.95 -17.27 -6.81
CA GLU A 39 -5.90 -16.56 -5.52
C GLU A 39 -7.07 -15.59 -5.33
N VAL A 40 -7.46 -14.87 -6.39
CA VAL A 40 -8.63 -13.97 -6.36
C VAL A 40 -9.92 -14.74 -6.07
N GLU A 41 -10.11 -15.90 -6.71
CA GLU A 41 -11.27 -16.75 -6.45
C GLU A 41 -11.30 -17.29 -5.01
N VAL A 42 -10.15 -17.69 -4.47
CA VAL A 42 -10.02 -18.12 -3.07
C VAL A 42 -10.40 -16.98 -2.12
N LEU A 43 -9.89 -15.77 -2.35
CA LEU A 43 -10.22 -14.60 -1.53
C LEU A 43 -11.73 -14.31 -1.56
N ARG A 44 -12.35 -14.34 -2.74
CA ARG A 44 -13.80 -14.17 -2.91
C ARG A 44 -14.58 -15.26 -2.16
N PHE A 45 -14.10 -16.49 -2.18
CA PHE A 45 -14.71 -17.59 -1.44
C PHE A 45 -14.62 -17.37 0.08
N VAL A 46 -13.43 -17.02 0.58
CA VAL A 46 -13.19 -16.79 2.02
C VAL A 46 -13.99 -15.62 2.55
N THR A 47 -14.06 -14.50 1.82
CA THR A 47 -14.87 -13.35 2.23
C THR A 47 -16.36 -13.68 2.25
N LYS A 48 -16.86 -14.44 1.26
CA LYS A 48 -18.23 -14.98 1.28
C LYS A 48 -18.49 -15.89 2.48
N TRP A 49 -17.55 -16.78 2.80
CA TRP A 49 -17.66 -17.67 3.97
C TRP A 49 -17.73 -16.90 5.29
N LEU A 50 -16.86 -15.88 5.47
CA LEU A 50 -16.88 -15.02 6.65
C LEU A 50 -18.18 -14.22 6.77
N ASP A 51 -18.68 -13.67 5.67
CA ASP A 51 -19.92 -12.88 5.60
C ASP A 51 -21.16 -13.73 5.93
N LEU A 52 -21.32 -14.88 5.27
CA LEU A 52 -22.42 -15.80 5.57
C LEU A 52 -22.39 -16.26 7.03
N SER A 53 -21.20 -16.44 7.61
CA SER A 53 -21.04 -16.86 9.01
C SER A 53 -21.46 -15.81 10.05
N GLN A 54 -21.80 -14.57 9.66
CA GLN A 54 -22.17 -13.51 10.61
C GLN A 54 -23.59 -13.66 11.18
N LYS A 55 -24.51 -14.31 10.45
CA LYS A 55 -25.94 -14.36 10.82
C LYS A 55 -26.49 -15.78 10.88
N ASN A 56 -27.39 -16.06 11.83
CA ASN A 56 -28.01 -17.38 11.97
C ASN A 56 -28.88 -17.77 10.78
N GLU A 57 -29.56 -16.80 10.17
CA GLU A 57 -30.41 -17.01 8.98
C GLU A 57 -29.66 -17.60 7.78
N ASN A 58 -28.33 -17.49 7.76
CA ASN A 58 -27.47 -17.98 6.70
C ASN A 58 -26.90 -19.38 6.97
N PHE A 59 -27.32 -20.07 8.04
CA PHE A 59 -26.73 -21.36 8.44
C PHE A 59 -26.70 -22.38 7.30
N ASP A 60 -27.84 -22.55 6.60
CA ASP A 60 -27.92 -23.48 5.47
C ASP A 60 -26.98 -23.08 4.31
N GLU A 61 -26.83 -21.78 4.05
CA GLU A 61 -25.90 -21.27 3.03
C GLU A 61 -24.44 -21.49 3.42
N VAL A 62 -24.08 -21.37 4.71
CA VAL A 62 -22.75 -21.72 5.21
C VAL A 62 -22.50 -23.20 5.02
N MET A 63 -23.46 -24.07 5.35
CA MET A 63 -23.29 -25.52 5.24
C MET A 63 -23.16 -26.02 3.80
N LYS A 64 -23.70 -25.29 2.81
CA LYS A 64 -23.47 -25.55 1.38
C LYS A 64 -22.00 -25.37 0.97
N LEU A 65 -21.21 -24.61 1.73
CA LEU A 65 -19.78 -24.41 1.44
C LEU A 65 -18.91 -25.58 1.88
N TYR A 66 -19.44 -26.54 2.65
CA TYR A 66 -18.67 -27.70 3.15
C TYR A 66 -18.82 -28.91 2.24
N ALA A 67 -17.78 -29.73 2.17
CA ALA A 67 -17.83 -31.06 1.58
C ALA A 67 -18.60 -32.05 2.48
N ASP A 68 -18.98 -33.21 1.94
CA ASP A 68 -19.72 -34.23 2.70
C ASP A 68 -18.90 -34.85 3.83
N GLU A 69 -17.56 -34.85 3.68
CA GLU A 69 -16.60 -35.17 4.72
C GLU A 69 -15.58 -34.03 4.86
N VAL A 70 -15.28 -33.65 6.10
CA VAL A 70 -14.47 -32.49 6.43
C VAL A 70 -13.47 -32.87 7.52
N ASP A 71 -12.20 -32.51 7.34
CA ASP A 71 -11.19 -32.58 8.40
C ASP A 71 -11.32 -31.36 9.33
N PHE A 72 -11.98 -31.56 10.48
CA PHE A 72 -12.52 -30.49 11.31
C PHE A 72 -11.87 -30.44 12.70
N TYR A 73 -11.03 -29.43 12.93
CA TYR A 73 -10.33 -29.13 14.18
C TYR A 73 -9.78 -30.40 14.87
N LYS A 74 -10.16 -30.61 16.14
CA LYS A 74 -9.75 -31.75 16.98
C LYS A 74 -10.62 -32.99 16.76
N LEU A 75 -11.69 -32.88 15.98
CA LEU A 75 -12.57 -34.02 15.66
C LEU A 75 -12.00 -34.89 14.54
N GLY A 76 -11.01 -34.38 13.80
CA GLY A 76 -10.45 -35.07 12.64
C GLY A 76 -11.46 -35.12 11.50
N ARG A 77 -11.40 -36.17 10.67
CA ARG A 77 -12.31 -36.33 9.53
C ARG A 77 -13.70 -36.77 9.98
N VAL A 78 -14.69 -35.89 9.79
CA VAL A 78 -16.09 -36.07 10.20
C VAL A 78 -17.06 -35.77 9.06
N SER A 79 -18.32 -36.18 9.20
CA SER A 79 -19.36 -35.88 8.22
C SER A 79 -19.82 -34.43 8.28
N LYS A 80 -20.38 -33.91 7.17
CA LYS A 80 -21.03 -32.60 7.11
C LYS A 80 -22.09 -32.40 8.20
N ALA A 81 -22.82 -33.47 8.56
CA ALA A 81 -23.82 -33.42 9.63
C ALA A 81 -23.19 -33.18 11.01
N ALA A 82 -22.01 -33.75 11.27
CA ALA A 82 -21.28 -33.48 12.51
C ALA A 82 -20.76 -32.03 12.55
N VAL A 83 -20.25 -31.51 11.42
CA VAL A 83 -19.88 -30.08 11.30
C VAL A 83 -21.09 -29.18 11.52
N ALA A 84 -22.24 -29.51 10.93
CA ALA A 84 -23.49 -28.76 11.11
C ALA A 84 -23.88 -28.70 12.58
N ALA A 85 -23.88 -29.84 13.29
CA ALA A 85 -24.25 -29.88 14.70
C ALA A 85 -23.29 -29.08 15.60
N ASP A 86 -21.99 -29.00 15.26
CA ASP A 86 -21.04 -28.15 16.00
C ASP A 86 -21.27 -26.67 15.71
N LYS A 87 -21.44 -26.30 14.43
CA LYS A 87 -21.71 -24.92 14.03
C LYS A 87 -23.05 -24.41 14.54
N GLU A 88 -24.10 -25.22 14.57
CA GLU A 88 -25.40 -24.86 15.14
C GLU A 88 -25.24 -24.45 16.60
N LYS A 89 -24.54 -25.27 17.40
CA LYS A 89 -24.20 -24.91 18.80
C LYS A 89 -23.40 -23.62 18.90
N TYR A 90 -22.46 -23.39 17.99
CA TYR A 90 -21.69 -22.13 17.94
C TYR A 90 -22.61 -20.93 17.62
N PHE A 91 -23.50 -21.09 16.64
CA PHE A 91 -24.42 -20.06 16.14
C PHE A 91 -25.46 -19.68 17.20
N ASP A 92 -26.00 -20.66 17.91
CA ASP A 92 -26.94 -20.47 19.02
C ASP A 92 -26.29 -19.80 20.22
N ARG A 93 -25.05 -20.17 20.53
CA ARG A 93 -24.28 -19.58 21.62
C ARG A 93 -23.96 -18.10 21.35
N TRP A 94 -23.73 -17.73 20.09
CA TRP A 94 -23.27 -16.41 19.68
C TRP A 94 -24.12 -15.82 18.55
N PRO A 95 -25.43 -15.55 18.74
CA PRO A 95 -26.35 -15.23 17.64
C PRO A 95 -26.02 -13.94 16.86
N ASN A 96 -25.25 -13.02 17.45
CA ASN A 96 -24.74 -11.84 16.73
C ASN A 96 -23.23 -11.97 16.58
N ARG A 97 -22.75 -11.93 15.35
CA ARG A 97 -21.33 -12.08 15.01
C ARG A 97 -20.99 -11.06 13.94
N GLU A 98 -19.84 -10.42 14.11
CA GLU A 98 -19.21 -9.57 13.11
C GLU A 98 -17.84 -10.17 12.85
N HIS A 99 -17.51 -10.38 11.58
CA HIS A 99 -16.19 -10.83 11.16
C HIS A 99 -15.61 -9.80 10.21
N LEU A 100 -14.39 -9.34 10.52
CA LEU A 100 -13.62 -8.52 9.61
C LEU A 100 -12.42 -9.31 9.11
N PHE A 101 -12.39 -9.57 7.81
CA PHE A 101 -11.25 -10.18 7.16
C PHE A 101 -9.98 -9.36 7.39
N LEU A 102 -8.91 -10.02 7.82
CA LEU A 102 -7.61 -9.39 8.06
C LEU A 102 -6.63 -9.76 6.96
N SER A 103 -6.30 -11.05 6.81
CA SER A 103 -5.37 -11.55 5.78
C SER A 103 -5.73 -12.94 5.31
N LEU A 104 -5.21 -13.27 4.14
CA LEU A 104 -5.25 -14.59 3.53
C LEU A 104 -3.85 -14.95 3.10
N LYS A 105 -3.33 -16.09 3.57
CA LYS A 105 -2.12 -16.69 3.04
C LYS A 105 -2.48 -17.99 2.33
N VAL A 106 -2.28 -18.04 1.02
CA VAL A 106 -2.48 -19.26 0.24
C VAL A 106 -1.16 -20.05 0.25
N GLN A 107 -1.19 -21.27 0.79
CA GLN A 107 -0.03 -22.15 0.77
C GLN A 107 0.14 -22.75 -0.65
N PRO A 108 1.37 -23.14 -1.03
CA PRO A 108 1.63 -23.83 -2.28
C PRO A 108 0.69 -25.02 -2.48
N VAL A 109 0.27 -25.18 -3.73
CA VAL A 109 -0.77 -26.10 -4.18
C VAL A 109 -0.50 -27.54 -3.73
N VAL A 110 -1.43 -28.15 -2.99
CA VAL A 110 -1.34 -29.59 -2.62
C VAL A 110 -1.64 -30.46 -3.84
N THR A 111 -2.64 -30.06 -4.63
CA THR A 111 -3.00 -30.64 -5.94
C THR A 111 -3.61 -29.55 -6.82
N ASP A 112 -3.63 -29.68 -8.15
CA ASP A 112 -4.12 -28.63 -9.08
C ASP A 112 -5.47 -28.01 -8.69
N ARG A 113 -6.34 -28.78 -8.01
CA ARG A 113 -7.68 -28.37 -7.58
C ARG A 113 -7.80 -28.04 -6.10
N GLU A 114 -6.77 -28.26 -5.29
CA GLU A 114 -6.82 -28.03 -3.85
C GLU A 114 -5.90 -26.89 -3.43
N ARG A 115 -6.34 -26.11 -2.45
CA ARG A 115 -5.58 -25.00 -1.86
C ARG A 115 -5.71 -25.10 -0.35
N GLU A 116 -4.59 -25.03 0.35
CA GLU A 116 -4.59 -24.78 1.79
C GLU A 116 -4.41 -23.29 2.01
N VAL A 117 -5.25 -22.70 2.86
CA VAL A 117 -5.26 -21.26 3.09
C VAL A 117 -5.33 -20.97 4.58
N ALA A 118 -4.48 -20.07 5.06
CA ALA A 118 -4.57 -19.52 6.40
C ALA A 118 -5.31 -18.19 6.32
N VAL A 119 -6.47 -18.11 6.97
CA VAL A 119 -7.32 -16.93 7.04
C VAL A 119 -7.19 -16.34 8.43
N SER A 120 -6.81 -15.06 8.50
CA SER A 120 -6.88 -14.30 9.75
C SER A 120 -8.04 -13.31 9.66
N PHE A 121 -8.80 -13.17 10.74
CA PHE A 121 -9.93 -12.25 10.84
C PHE A 121 -10.12 -11.76 12.27
N HIS A 122 -10.61 -10.54 12.42
CA HIS A 122 -11.08 -10.01 13.68
C HIS A 122 -12.53 -10.46 13.88
N TYR A 123 -12.87 -10.93 15.07
CA TYR A 123 -14.23 -11.29 15.42
C TYR A 123 -14.75 -10.39 16.54
N LYS A 124 -16.04 -10.09 16.48
CA LYS A 124 -16.82 -9.55 17.59
C LYS A 124 -18.11 -10.33 17.70
N ILE A 125 -18.28 -11.04 18.81
CA ILE A 125 -19.40 -11.97 19.02
C ILE A 125 -20.16 -11.58 20.28
N LYS A 126 -21.48 -11.71 20.23
CA LYS A 126 -22.37 -11.38 21.35
C LYS A 126 -23.36 -12.51 21.59
N SER A 127 -23.40 -13.00 22.83
CA SER A 127 -24.33 -14.06 23.23
C SER A 127 -25.76 -13.53 23.36
N ALA A 128 -26.74 -14.44 23.40
CA ALA A 128 -28.14 -14.08 23.69
C ALA A 128 -28.29 -13.36 25.06
N LYS A 129 -27.38 -13.63 26.01
CA LYS A 129 -27.33 -12.98 27.34
C LYS A 129 -26.59 -11.64 27.33
N GLY A 130 -26.12 -11.17 26.18
CA GLY A 130 -25.45 -9.88 26.03
C GLY A 130 -23.95 -9.88 26.33
N VAL A 131 -23.34 -11.04 26.62
CA VAL A 131 -21.87 -11.14 26.79
C VAL A 131 -21.21 -10.87 25.45
N VAL A 132 -20.30 -9.89 25.39
CA VAL A 132 -19.51 -9.58 24.21
C VAL A 132 -18.10 -10.14 24.36
N LYS A 133 -17.57 -10.73 23.30
CA LYS A 133 -16.16 -11.09 23.16
C LYS A 133 -15.65 -10.57 21.82
N GLU A 134 -14.42 -10.14 21.79
CA GLU A 134 -13.76 -9.69 20.58
C GLU A 134 -12.28 -10.08 20.61
N GLY A 135 -11.67 -10.18 19.44
CA GLY A 135 -10.27 -10.50 19.28
C GLY A 135 -9.96 -10.97 17.87
N ASP A 136 -8.70 -11.35 17.66
CA ASP A 136 -8.25 -11.89 16.38
C ASP A 136 -8.25 -13.42 16.44
N ALA A 137 -8.68 -14.03 15.35
CA ALA A 137 -8.66 -15.47 15.14
C ALA A 137 -7.95 -15.79 13.83
N SER A 138 -7.37 -16.99 13.78
CA SER A 138 -6.77 -17.51 12.56
C SER A 138 -7.21 -18.96 12.36
N THR A 139 -7.64 -19.28 11.15
CA THR A 139 -8.11 -20.62 10.77
C THR A 139 -7.41 -21.06 9.49
N ALA A 140 -7.05 -22.34 9.41
CA ALA A 140 -6.61 -22.96 8.17
C ALA A 140 -7.82 -23.62 7.50
N LEU A 141 -8.04 -23.33 6.22
CA LEU A 141 -9.03 -24.00 5.38
C LEU A 141 -8.33 -24.82 4.30
N VAL A 142 -8.82 -26.03 4.04
CA VAL A 142 -8.46 -26.80 2.85
C VAL A 142 -9.62 -26.69 1.88
N LEU A 143 -9.40 -26.03 0.75
CA LEU A 143 -10.40 -25.74 -0.27
C LEU A 143 -10.20 -26.64 -1.47
N ARG A 144 -11.29 -27.12 -2.09
CA ARG A 144 -11.27 -27.82 -3.38
C ARG A 144 -12.12 -27.09 -4.41
N LYS A 145 -11.53 -26.77 -5.57
CA LYS A 145 -12.24 -26.20 -6.71
C LYS A 145 -13.09 -27.29 -7.37
N THR A 146 -14.41 -27.09 -7.38
CA THR A 146 -15.37 -27.87 -8.16
C THR A 146 -15.59 -27.21 -9.54
N LYS A 147 -16.56 -27.69 -10.32
CA LYS A 147 -16.91 -27.03 -11.59
C LYS A 147 -17.44 -25.61 -11.39
N ASP A 148 -18.13 -25.37 -10.28
CA ASP A 148 -18.92 -24.15 -10.09
C ASP A 148 -18.37 -23.24 -8.98
N ALA A 149 -17.71 -23.80 -7.96
CA ALA A 149 -17.20 -23.05 -6.80
C ALA A 149 -16.14 -23.83 -6.01
N PHE A 150 -15.52 -23.17 -5.04
CA PHE A 150 -14.77 -23.86 -3.98
C PHE A 150 -15.72 -24.52 -2.96
N ILE A 151 -15.25 -25.61 -2.35
CA ILE A 151 -15.84 -26.24 -1.16
C ILE A 151 -14.77 -26.48 -0.10
N ILE A 152 -15.15 -26.50 1.17
CA ILE A 152 -14.27 -26.73 2.33
C ILE A 152 -14.15 -28.23 2.59
N LEU A 153 -12.94 -28.77 2.38
CA LEU A 153 -12.53 -30.13 2.78
C LEU A 153 -11.97 -30.19 4.20
N GLY A 154 -11.53 -29.06 4.76
CA GLY A 154 -10.96 -29.02 6.10
C GLY A 154 -11.00 -27.63 6.70
N GLU A 155 -11.18 -27.56 8.01
CA GLU A 155 -11.17 -26.33 8.82
C GLU A 155 -10.45 -26.65 10.13
N LYS A 156 -9.30 -26.00 10.38
CA LYS A 156 -8.42 -26.26 11.52
C LYS A 156 -7.93 -24.96 12.12
N ASP A 157 -7.34 -25.05 13.32
CA ASP A 157 -6.54 -23.95 13.86
C ASP A 157 -5.41 -23.65 12.87
N ALA A 158 -5.27 -22.39 12.45
CA ALA A 158 -4.09 -22.01 11.68
C ALA A 158 -2.86 -22.24 12.57
N PRO A 159 -1.72 -22.71 12.01
CA PRO A 159 -0.47 -22.69 12.76
C PRO A 159 -0.28 -21.25 13.27
N SER A 160 -0.14 -21.10 14.59
CA SER A 160 0.02 -19.80 15.24
C SER A 160 0.99 -18.98 14.40
N ALA A 161 0.53 -17.84 13.88
CA ALA A 161 1.42 -16.90 13.23
C ALA A 161 2.61 -16.72 14.19
N SER A 162 3.82 -16.93 13.68
CA SER A 162 5.04 -16.81 14.47
C SER A 162 4.93 -15.53 15.29
N THR A 163 5.03 -15.65 16.61
CA THR A 163 4.96 -14.52 17.55
C THR A 163 5.76 -13.37 16.94
N PRO A 164 5.17 -12.17 16.79
CA PRO A 164 5.88 -11.03 16.19
C PRO A 164 7.24 -10.93 16.86
N HIS A 165 8.30 -10.80 16.05
CA HIS A 165 9.67 -10.69 16.55
C HIS A 165 9.64 -9.76 17.76
N ALA A 166 9.85 -10.32 18.96
CA ALA A 166 9.86 -9.54 20.18
C ALA A 166 11.08 -8.63 20.05
N VAL A 167 10.84 -7.40 19.64
CA VAL A 167 11.92 -6.42 19.53
C VAL A 167 12.26 -6.03 20.97
N SER A 168 13.34 -6.59 21.50
CA SER A 168 13.91 -6.18 22.79
C SER A 168 14.41 -4.74 22.66
N GLY A 169 13.81 -3.81 23.40
CA GLY A 169 14.17 -2.41 23.41
C GLY A 169 13.49 -1.67 24.56
N ASP A 170 14.09 -0.57 25.01
CA ASP A 170 13.59 0.29 26.12
C ASP A 170 12.49 1.26 25.64
N GLY A 171 11.59 0.78 24.79
CA GLY A 171 10.50 1.56 24.22
C GLY A 171 10.56 1.80 22.72
N PHE A 172 9.83 2.81 22.27
CA PHE A 172 9.53 3.05 20.85
C PHE A 172 9.63 4.53 20.49
N LEU A 173 10.15 4.81 19.30
CA LEU A 173 9.90 6.07 18.63
C LEU A 173 8.51 6.00 18.02
N VAL A 174 7.74 7.07 18.17
CA VAL A 174 6.46 7.24 17.49
C VAL A 174 6.45 8.59 16.82
N TRP A 175 6.14 8.63 15.53
CA TRP A 175 5.97 9.88 14.81
C TRP A 175 4.48 10.14 14.58
N LYS A 176 4.07 11.40 14.78
CA LYS A 176 2.71 11.84 14.53
C LYS A 176 2.69 13.16 13.78
N ILE A 177 1.62 13.36 13.03
CA ILE A 177 1.22 14.66 12.51
C ILE A 177 -0.05 15.06 13.25
N SER A 178 -0.02 16.20 13.91
CA SER A 178 -1.23 16.83 14.44
C SER A 178 -1.90 17.63 13.33
N GLN A 179 -3.16 17.27 13.03
CA GLN A 179 -3.99 18.11 12.16
C GLN A 179 -4.48 19.29 13.00
N GLU A 180 -3.86 20.46 12.88
CA GLU A 180 -4.50 21.68 13.37
C GLU A 180 -5.68 22.01 12.43
N ASN A 181 -6.90 21.94 12.97
CA ASN A 181 -8.16 22.28 12.28
C ASN A 181 -8.29 23.77 11.86
N LYS A 182 -7.20 24.53 11.85
CA LYS A 182 -7.20 25.94 11.42
C LYS A 182 -6.74 26.00 9.97
N LYS A 183 -7.66 26.37 9.07
CA LYS A 183 -7.39 26.62 7.64
C LYS A 183 -6.07 27.40 7.48
N GLY A 184 -5.07 26.76 6.88
CA GLY A 184 -3.78 27.36 6.52
C GLY A 184 -2.67 27.28 7.57
N ALA A 185 -2.89 26.68 8.75
CA ALA A 185 -1.79 26.41 9.66
C ALA A 185 -0.91 25.26 9.09
N PRO A 186 0.43 25.37 9.15
CA PRO A 186 1.30 24.29 8.71
C PRO A 186 1.07 23.05 9.60
N LEU A 187 1.07 21.87 8.97
CA LEU A 187 1.01 20.61 9.71
C LEU A 187 2.16 20.53 10.70
N GLN A 188 1.83 20.41 11.98
CA GLN A 188 2.83 20.22 13.02
C GLN A 188 3.09 18.73 13.19
N SER A 189 4.31 18.31 12.84
CA SER A 189 4.80 16.97 13.12
C SER A 189 5.53 16.92 14.46
N GLU A 190 5.46 15.78 15.14
CA GLU A 190 6.21 15.51 16.36
C GLU A 190 6.81 14.11 16.29
N LEU A 191 8.10 13.99 16.64
CA LEU A 191 8.71 12.72 16.97
C LEU A 191 8.65 12.57 18.50
N LEU A 192 8.14 11.43 18.93
CA LEU A 192 7.95 11.08 20.33
C LEU A 192 8.80 9.86 20.63
N TRP A 193 9.28 9.79 21.85
CA TRP A 193 9.84 8.58 22.40
C TRP A 193 8.93 8.15 23.55
N ILE A 194 8.35 6.96 23.42
CA ILE A 194 7.53 6.32 24.44
C ILE A 194 8.26 5.15 25.08
N ASP A 195 8.04 4.91 26.38
CA ASP A 195 8.51 3.70 27.06
C ASP A 195 7.58 2.50 26.77
N ASP A 196 7.91 1.32 27.31
CA ASP A 196 7.13 0.09 27.14
C ASP A 196 5.73 0.15 27.77
N SER A 197 5.47 1.14 28.62
CA SER A 197 4.14 1.39 29.16
C SER A 197 3.26 2.26 28.25
N GLY A 198 3.84 2.80 27.17
CA GLY A 198 3.20 3.77 26.28
C GLY A 198 3.27 5.21 26.77
N THR A 199 4.11 5.51 27.76
CA THR A 199 4.27 6.86 28.32
C THR A 199 5.31 7.64 27.53
N VAL A 200 5.00 8.87 27.14
CA VAL A 200 5.94 9.73 26.40
C VAL A 200 7.03 10.24 27.33
N VAL A 201 8.29 9.90 27.06
CA VAL A 201 9.48 10.30 27.84
C VAL A 201 10.26 11.45 27.19
N LYS A 202 10.29 11.54 25.85
CA LYS A 202 10.91 12.66 25.12
C LYS A 202 10.05 13.10 23.92
N ARG A 203 10.20 14.36 23.49
CA ARG A 203 9.44 14.95 22.36
C ARG A 203 10.33 15.88 21.54
N ARG A 204 10.18 15.85 20.21
CA ARG A 204 10.83 16.76 19.27
C ARG A 204 9.80 17.27 18.25
N LYS A 205 9.54 18.58 18.25
CA LYS A 205 8.59 19.23 17.33
C LYS A 205 9.23 19.48 15.97
N GLY A 206 8.43 19.45 14.90
CA GLY A 206 8.85 19.68 13.52
C GLY A 206 9.73 18.58 12.93
N ALA A 207 9.89 17.45 13.63
CA ALA A 207 10.68 16.32 13.16
C ALA A 207 9.90 15.46 12.17
N LEU A 208 10.60 14.86 11.21
CA LEU A 208 10.07 13.84 10.31
C LEU A 208 10.24 12.43 10.94
N PRO A 209 9.63 11.37 10.35
CA PRO A 209 9.79 10.02 10.86
C PRO A 209 11.24 9.56 10.87
N VAL A 210 11.55 8.69 11.84
CA VAL A 210 12.85 8.02 12.00
C VAL A 210 12.64 6.52 12.10
N SER A 211 13.45 5.75 11.36
CA SER A 211 13.45 4.28 11.43
C SER A 211 14.77 3.75 11.98
N ILE A 212 14.69 2.69 12.78
CA ILE A 212 15.82 1.93 13.30
C ILE A 212 15.66 0.48 12.88
N ILE A 213 16.60 0.01 12.05
CA ILE A 213 16.56 -1.32 11.45
C ILE A 213 17.97 -1.89 11.50
N ASN A 214 18.11 -3.07 12.10
CA ASN A 214 19.40 -3.76 12.18
C ASN A 214 20.55 -2.89 12.74
N GLY A 215 20.23 -2.04 13.73
CA GLY A 215 21.20 -1.09 14.32
C GLY A 215 21.59 0.08 13.41
N THR A 216 20.90 0.30 12.30
CA THR A 216 21.04 1.48 11.44
C THR A 216 19.93 2.46 11.75
N PHE A 217 20.31 3.71 12.00
CA PHE A 217 19.40 4.83 12.20
C PHE A 217 19.11 5.51 10.86
N SER A 218 17.85 5.73 10.51
CA SER A 218 17.45 6.38 9.24
C SER A 218 16.55 7.58 9.55
N GLU A 219 17.02 8.79 9.26
CA GLU A 219 16.25 10.03 9.38
C GLU A 219 15.81 10.52 8.01
N VAL A 220 14.52 10.81 7.87
CA VAL A 220 13.96 11.46 6.68
C VAL A 220 14.21 12.97 6.78
N ARG A 221 14.73 13.59 5.72
CA ARG A 221 14.97 15.04 5.67
C ARG A 221 14.41 15.66 4.40
N ILE A 222 13.78 16.81 4.57
CA ILE A 222 13.40 17.71 3.47
C ILE A 222 14.31 18.93 3.57
N GLU A 223 15.14 19.16 2.56
CA GLU A 223 16.12 20.24 2.52
C GLU A 223 15.88 21.12 1.29
N LYS A 224 15.93 22.45 1.46
CA LYS A 224 15.87 23.35 0.31
C LYS A 224 17.19 23.38 -0.44
N ARG A 225 17.14 23.27 -1.76
CA ARG A 225 18.29 23.31 -2.67
C ARG A 225 18.12 24.45 -3.66
N LYS A 226 19.23 25.13 -3.96
CA LYS A 226 19.24 26.17 -4.98
C LYS A 226 19.11 25.54 -6.36
N VAL A 227 18.12 25.99 -7.11
CA VAL A 227 17.89 25.60 -8.51
C VAL A 227 17.66 26.84 -9.35
N LYS A 228 17.44 26.65 -10.65
CA LYS A 228 17.07 27.71 -11.59
C LYS A 228 15.65 27.46 -12.09
N ASN A 229 14.75 28.41 -11.87
CA ASN A 229 13.38 28.35 -12.37
C ASN A 229 13.12 29.50 -13.36
N ALA A 230 12.23 29.28 -14.31
CA ALA A 230 11.74 30.29 -15.23
C ALA A 230 10.90 31.32 -14.49
N ASP A 231 11.29 32.59 -14.59
CA ASP A 231 10.47 33.71 -14.13
C ASP A 231 9.45 34.07 -15.21
N CYS A 232 8.25 33.52 -15.07
CA CYS A 232 7.15 33.73 -15.98
C CYS A 232 6.77 35.21 -16.17
N PHE A 233 7.10 36.10 -15.23
CA PHE A 233 6.78 37.53 -15.34
C PHE A 233 7.77 38.30 -16.21
N THR A 234 8.87 37.65 -16.63
CA THR A 234 9.91 38.28 -17.45
C THR A 234 9.80 38.00 -18.94
N ALA A 235 8.98 37.02 -19.33
CA ALA A 235 8.73 36.73 -20.75
C ALA A 235 7.81 37.81 -21.34
N ASP A 236 8.17 38.37 -22.50
CA ASP A 236 7.26 39.23 -23.25
C ASP A 236 6.20 38.36 -23.91
N ILE A 237 4.98 38.36 -23.35
CA ILE A 237 3.85 37.59 -23.87
C ILE A 237 3.47 37.94 -25.32
N LYS A 238 3.98 39.05 -25.88
CA LYS A 238 3.74 39.44 -27.28
C LYS A 238 4.74 38.83 -28.25
N ASP A 239 5.88 38.34 -27.78
CA ASP A 239 6.90 37.71 -28.59
C ASP A 239 6.84 36.17 -28.38
N PRO A 240 6.37 35.39 -29.37
CA PRO A 240 6.27 33.94 -29.24
C PRO A 240 7.63 33.25 -29.07
N ASP A 241 8.73 33.92 -29.40
CA ASP A 241 10.09 33.41 -29.23
C ASP A 241 10.75 33.87 -27.91
N ALA A 242 10.11 34.78 -27.16
CA ALA A 242 10.63 35.25 -25.89
C ALA A 242 10.62 34.12 -24.84
N ARG A 243 11.80 33.77 -24.37
CA ARG A 243 11.96 32.80 -23.28
C ARG A 243 11.93 33.51 -21.92
N PRO A 244 11.28 32.92 -20.91
CA PRO A 244 11.42 33.37 -19.53
C PRO A 244 12.90 33.44 -19.11
N LYS A 245 13.27 34.44 -18.33
CA LYS A 245 14.60 34.47 -17.70
C LYS A 245 14.65 33.44 -16.59
N LEU A 246 15.75 32.71 -16.48
CA LEU A 246 15.98 31.83 -15.34
C LEU A 246 16.43 32.66 -14.13
N VAL A 247 15.74 32.50 -13.01
CA VAL A 247 16.06 33.13 -11.72
C VAL A 247 16.47 32.07 -10.70
N ASP A 248 17.22 32.47 -9.68
CA ASP A 248 17.52 31.60 -8.55
C ASP A 248 16.24 31.31 -7.75
N ALA A 249 15.99 30.03 -7.51
CA ALA A 249 14.89 29.54 -6.70
C ALA A 249 15.37 28.51 -5.67
N GLU A 250 14.52 28.19 -4.70
CA GLU A 250 14.77 27.14 -3.72
C GLU A 250 13.70 26.06 -3.84
N GLU A 251 14.08 24.88 -4.31
CA GLU A 251 13.21 23.71 -4.40
C GLU A 251 13.54 22.73 -3.29
N PRO A 252 12.53 22.08 -2.67
CA PRO A 252 12.80 21.09 -1.65
C PRO A 252 13.25 19.76 -2.27
N GLU A 253 14.21 19.14 -1.61
CA GLU A 253 14.76 17.82 -1.90
C GLU A 253 14.45 16.88 -0.74
N LEU A 254 13.85 15.74 -1.05
CA LEU A 254 13.60 14.69 -0.07
C LEU A 254 14.77 13.71 -0.07
N SER A 255 15.38 13.49 1.10
CA SER A 255 16.49 12.56 1.27
C SER A 255 16.34 11.71 2.53
N ILE A 256 17.04 10.58 2.54
CA ILE A 256 17.20 9.72 3.71
C ILE A 256 18.66 9.82 4.14
N ILE A 257 18.88 10.17 5.41
CA ILE A 257 20.18 10.13 6.06
C ILE A 257 20.24 8.86 6.88
N ARG A 258 21.07 7.90 6.46
CA ARG A 258 21.31 6.65 7.18
C ARG A 258 22.60 6.75 7.96
N THR A 259 22.53 6.55 9.26
CA THR A 259 23.67 6.50 10.16
C THR A 259 23.88 5.07 10.64
N GLY A 260 24.98 4.47 10.21
CA GLY A 260 25.33 3.09 10.57
C GLY A 260 25.73 2.94 12.04
N PRO A 261 25.90 1.69 12.52
CA PRO A 261 26.42 1.42 13.86
C PRO A 261 27.78 2.05 14.16
N ASP A 262 28.59 2.28 13.12
CA ASP A 262 29.90 2.94 13.18
C ASP A 262 29.81 4.48 13.23
N GLY A 263 28.58 5.03 13.19
CA GLY A 263 28.32 6.46 13.20
C GLY A 263 28.50 7.16 11.86
N LYS A 264 28.83 6.44 10.77
CA LYS A 264 28.96 7.05 9.44
C LYS A 264 27.60 7.32 8.84
N GLU A 265 27.46 8.53 8.30
CA GLU A 265 26.27 8.95 7.57
C GLU A 265 26.39 8.67 6.08
N THR A 266 25.32 8.14 5.49
CA THR A 266 25.14 8.04 4.05
C THR A 266 23.84 8.74 3.66
N ARG A 267 23.90 9.53 2.60
CA ARG A 267 22.76 10.29 2.09
C ARG A 267 22.24 9.65 0.82
N THR A 268 20.94 9.40 0.76
CA THR A 268 20.25 8.91 -0.44
C THR A 268 19.16 9.91 -0.80
N VAL A 269 19.27 10.53 -1.99
CA VAL A 269 18.25 11.45 -2.51
C VAL A 269 17.10 10.64 -3.10
N ILE A 270 15.90 10.86 -2.58
CA ILE A 270 14.67 10.18 -3.00
C ILE A 270 13.94 11.01 -4.04
N VAL A 271 13.76 12.30 -3.81
CA VAL A 271 13.23 13.22 -4.81
C VAL A 271 14.19 14.38 -4.88
N ALA A 272 14.88 14.50 -6.02
CA ALA A 272 15.82 15.57 -6.26
C ALA A 272 15.08 16.90 -6.40
N ALA A 273 15.68 17.97 -5.90
CA ALA A 273 15.27 19.30 -6.31
C ALA A 273 15.71 19.50 -7.77
N GLU A 274 14.77 19.84 -8.64
CA GLU A 274 15.09 20.15 -10.04
C GLU A 274 14.55 21.53 -10.39
N GLY A 275 15.32 22.25 -11.21
CA GLY A 275 14.86 23.50 -11.78
C GLY A 275 13.75 23.28 -12.80
N ASP A 276 13.05 24.35 -13.14
CA ASP A 276 12.07 24.36 -14.22
C ASP A 276 12.42 25.42 -15.25
N GLU A 277 12.79 24.99 -16.46
CA GLU A 277 13.10 25.90 -17.57
C GLU A 277 11.85 26.48 -18.23
N TYR A 278 10.66 25.93 -17.97
CA TYR A 278 9.43 26.20 -18.71
C TYR A 278 8.33 26.87 -17.88
N GLY A 279 8.47 26.94 -16.55
CA GLY A 279 7.47 27.55 -15.70
C GLY A 279 7.89 27.73 -14.24
N ASP A 280 6.95 28.24 -13.45
CA ASP A 280 7.05 28.30 -12.00
C ASP A 280 6.55 26.96 -11.45
N ARG A 281 7.50 26.03 -11.27
CA ARG A 281 7.26 24.76 -10.60
C ARG A 281 7.62 24.89 -9.13
N SER A 282 6.76 24.40 -8.26
CA SER A 282 7.08 24.19 -6.86
C SER A 282 6.73 22.78 -6.42
N THR A 283 7.64 22.17 -5.66
CA THR A 283 7.43 20.84 -5.09
C THR A 283 7.13 20.95 -3.60
N GLU A 284 6.18 20.17 -3.11
CA GLU A 284 5.93 19.95 -1.68
C GLU A 284 5.89 18.46 -1.38
N PHE A 285 6.14 18.08 -0.12
CA PHE A 285 6.10 16.68 0.28
C PHE A 285 5.08 16.46 1.40
N GLU A 286 4.13 15.56 1.18
CA GLU A 286 3.26 15.04 2.22
C GLU A 286 3.78 13.68 2.69
N VAL A 287 4.38 13.64 3.89
CA VAL A 287 4.78 12.38 4.52
C VAL A 287 3.56 11.74 5.17
N LEU A 288 3.20 10.52 4.74
CA LEU A 288 1.99 9.81 5.16
C LEU A 288 2.23 8.78 6.26
N GLY A 289 3.44 8.68 6.79
CA GLY A 289 3.82 7.69 7.80
C GLY A 289 4.98 6.82 7.36
N MET A 290 5.41 5.95 8.27
CA MET A 290 6.51 5.03 8.02
C MET A 290 6.38 3.80 8.90
N VAL A 291 6.35 2.63 8.27
CA VAL A 291 6.11 1.33 8.89
C VAL A 291 7.31 0.43 8.64
N GLY A 292 8.06 0.09 9.69
CA GLY A 292 9.31 -0.66 9.53
C GLY A 292 10.27 0.09 8.58
N PRO A 293 10.74 -0.55 7.48
CA PRO A 293 11.56 0.13 6.47
C PRO A 293 10.75 1.00 5.50
N TRP A 294 9.43 0.95 5.48
CA TRP A 294 8.64 1.55 4.40
C TRP A 294 8.18 2.96 4.75
N LEU A 295 8.72 3.96 4.07
CA LEU A 295 8.29 5.36 4.11
C LEU A 295 7.23 5.62 3.03
N PHE A 296 6.13 6.27 3.42
CA PHE A 296 5.02 6.62 2.54
C PHE A 296 5.04 8.12 2.30
N VAL A 297 5.18 8.55 1.04
CA VAL A 297 5.32 9.97 0.69
C VAL A 297 4.52 10.30 -0.58
N VAL A 298 3.94 11.49 -0.60
CA VAL A 298 3.31 12.08 -1.78
C VAL A 298 4.01 13.39 -2.13
N PRO A 299 4.89 13.42 -3.15
CA PRO A 299 5.31 14.67 -3.75
C PRO A 299 4.12 15.32 -4.45
N LYS A 300 3.91 16.60 -4.17
CA LYS A 300 2.93 17.46 -4.82
C LYS A 300 3.71 18.46 -5.63
N THR A 301 3.53 18.43 -6.95
CA THR A 301 4.22 19.36 -7.83
C THR A 301 3.21 20.29 -8.42
N TYR A 302 3.26 21.55 -8.03
CA TYR A 302 2.48 22.60 -8.65
C TYR A 302 3.25 23.12 -9.87
N TYR A 303 2.56 23.28 -10.98
CA TYR A 303 3.11 23.85 -12.20
C TYR A 303 2.25 25.02 -12.63
N TYR A 304 2.86 26.19 -12.80
CA TYR A 304 2.21 27.33 -13.41
C TYR A 304 2.81 27.57 -14.80
N GLY A 305 2.05 27.20 -15.85
CA GLY A 305 2.43 27.56 -17.21
C GLY A 305 2.31 29.07 -17.38
N CYS A 306 3.37 29.75 -17.83
CA CYS A 306 3.44 31.21 -17.94
C CYS A 306 2.30 31.80 -18.79
N GLY A 307 1.17 32.15 -18.17
CA GLY A 307 -0.04 32.65 -18.85
C GLY A 307 -1.28 31.74 -18.76
N ALA A 308 -1.16 30.54 -18.19
CA ALA A 308 -2.31 29.72 -17.84
C ALA A 308 -3.16 30.44 -16.78
N ALA A 309 -4.48 30.40 -16.91
CA ALA A 309 -5.41 31.04 -15.97
C ALA A 309 -5.37 30.39 -14.56
N HIS A 310 -4.83 29.18 -14.47
CA HIS A 310 -4.64 28.42 -13.24
C HIS A 310 -3.43 27.49 -13.42
N GLY A 311 -2.77 27.11 -12.32
CA GLY A 311 -1.76 26.05 -12.35
C GLY A 311 -2.38 24.66 -12.45
N GLY A 312 -1.54 23.67 -12.72
CA GLY A 312 -1.82 22.25 -12.52
C GLY A 312 -1.13 21.76 -11.25
N MET A 313 -1.68 20.75 -10.60
CA MET A 313 -1.01 20.09 -9.47
C MET A 313 -0.86 18.61 -9.79
N GLY A 314 0.37 18.16 -10.03
CA GLY A 314 0.71 16.76 -10.15
C GLY A 314 0.91 16.14 -8.77
N HIS A 315 0.41 14.92 -8.59
CA HIS A 315 0.67 14.12 -7.40
C HIS A 315 1.24 12.77 -7.81
N GLU A 316 2.25 12.33 -7.09
CA GLU A 316 2.80 10.98 -7.22
C GLU A 316 2.78 10.31 -5.85
N MET A 317 2.42 9.03 -5.77
CA MET A 317 2.59 8.27 -4.54
C MET A 317 3.86 7.44 -4.66
N ILE A 318 4.82 7.72 -3.77
CA ILE A 318 6.09 7.01 -3.70
C ILE A 318 6.18 6.29 -2.37
N ILE A 319 6.53 5.01 -2.42
CA ILE A 319 6.83 4.21 -1.24
C ILE A 319 8.31 3.84 -1.31
N VAL A 320 9.04 4.10 -0.23
CA VAL A 320 10.50 3.95 -0.21
C VAL A 320 10.89 2.99 0.88
N ASN A 321 11.70 1.98 0.54
CA ASN A 321 12.41 1.21 1.54
C ASN A 321 13.60 2.05 2.04
N VAL A 322 13.55 2.54 3.29
CA VAL A 322 14.58 3.42 3.85
C VAL A 322 15.91 2.70 4.13
N GLU A 323 15.91 1.37 4.21
CA GLU A 323 17.13 0.57 4.39
C GLU A 323 17.92 0.49 3.07
N THR A 324 17.24 0.31 1.94
CA THR A 324 17.88 0.11 0.62
C THR A 324 17.87 1.36 -0.28
N GLY A 325 16.95 2.29 -0.04
CA GLY A 325 16.63 3.41 -0.94
C GLY A 325 15.76 3.02 -2.14
N GLU A 326 15.30 1.77 -2.20
CA GLU A 326 14.43 1.28 -3.28
C GLU A 326 13.09 2.02 -3.27
N LYS A 327 12.65 2.49 -4.45
CA LYS A 327 11.34 3.12 -4.65
C LYS A 327 10.41 2.11 -5.30
N ILE A 328 9.20 2.01 -4.77
CA ILE A 328 8.10 1.20 -5.31
C ILE A 328 6.85 2.06 -5.45
N LEU A 329 5.97 1.66 -6.37
CA LEU A 329 4.66 2.31 -6.53
C LEU A 329 3.66 1.76 -5.52
N ALA A 330 2.57 2.50 -5.27
CA ALA A 330 1.45 1.99 -4.50
C ALA A 330 0.81 0.74 -5.13
N ALA A 331 0.48 0.81 -6.41
CA ALA A 331 -0.22 -0.24 -7.14
C ALA A 331 0.30 -0.35 -8.57
N PRO A 332 0.02 -1.45 -9.27
CA PRO A 332 0.34 -1.61 -10.68
C PRO A 332 -0.31 -0.51 -11.51
N VAL A 333 0.46 0.05 -12.44
CA VAL A 333 -0.03 1.13 -13.28
C VAL A 333 -0.97 0.53 -14.34
N GLN A 334 -2.11 1.18 -14.60
CA GLN A 334 -3.00 0.77 -15.69
C GLN A 334 -2.23 0.63 -17.01
N LYS A 335 -2.60 -0.37 -17.82
CA LYS A 335 -1.91 -0.77 -19.05
C LYS A 335 -1.55 0.40 -19.97
N LYS A 336 -2.44 1.39 -20.13
CA LYS A 336 -2.18 2.58 -20.97
C LYS A 336 -0.96 3.39 -20.51
N ARG A 337 -0.78 3.55 -19.20
CA ARG A 337 0.38 4.24 -18.62
C ARG A 337 1.60 3.31 -18.55
N ALA A 338 1.40 2.01 -18.37
CA ALA A 338 2.49 1.02 -18.44
C ALA A 338 3.18 1.04 -19.82
N ASP A 339 2.42 1.13 -20.91
CA ASP A 339 2.97 1.26 -22.28
C ASP A 339 3.81 2.54 -22.44
N GLU A 340 3.41 3.65 -21.79
CA GLU A 340 4.17 4.90 -21.81
C GLU A 340 5.47 4.81 -20.98
N GLN A 341 5.43 4.18 -19.80
CA GLN A 341 6.61 3.95 -18.99
C GLN A 341 7.60 2.98 -19.68
N GLN A 342 7.08 1.95 -20.35
CA GLN A 342 7.90 1.01 -21.10
C GLN A 342 8.59 1.69 -22.29
N ARG A 343 7.90 2.62 -22.98
CA ARG A 343 8.52 3.45 -24.04
C ARG A 343 9.65 4.33 -23.52
N LYS A 344 9.59 4.75 -22.26
CA LYS A 344 10.64 5.52 -21.58
C LYS A 344 11.80 4.65 -21.08
N GLY A 345 11.82 3.36 -21.40
CA GLY A 345 12.89 2.44 -21.00
C GLY A 345 12.84 2.06 -19.51
N GLY A 346 11.71 2.28 -18.83
CA GLY A 346 11.53 1.89 -17.44
C GLY A 346 11.52 0.37 -17.30
N GLY A 347 12.37 -0.16 -16.41
CA GLY A 347 12.25 -1.55 -15.95
C GLY A 347 10.92 -1.75 -15.21
N SER A 348 10.51 -3.01 -15.00
CA SER A 348 9.34 -3.33 -14.18
C SER A 348 9.52 -2.75 -12.77
N MET A 349 8.81 -1.67 -12.45
CA MET A 349 8.80 -1.13 -11.10
C MET A 349 8.04 -2.10 -10.18
N GLN A 350 8.60 -2.33 -9.00
CA GLN A 350 7.89 -3.08 -7.96
C GLN A 350 6.74 -2.22 -7.42
N THR A 351 5.75 -2.89 -6.84
CA THR A 351 4.55 -2.28 -6.26
C THR A 351 4.33 -2.77 -4.84
N LEU A 352 3.68 -1.93 -4.02
CA LEU A 352 3.27 -2.31 -2.67
C LEU A 352 2.18 -3.38 -2.72
N PHE A 353 1.09 -3.08 -3.42
CA PHE A 353 0.06 -4.07 -3.76
C PHE A 353 0.53 -4.85 -4.99
N THR A 354 0.56 -6.17 -4.90
CA THR A 354 0.65 -7.04 -6.09
C THR A 354 -0.57 -6.82 -6.99
N GLN A 355 -0.52 -7.32 -8.24
CA GLN A 355 -1.67 -7.25 -9.14
C GLN A 355 -2.91 -7.93 -8.54
N THR A 356 -2.73 -9.14 -7.96
CA THR A 356 -3.80 -9.87 -7.28
C THR A 356 -4.44 -9.05 -6.16
N GLU A 357 -3.62 -8.46 -5.29
CA GLU A 357 -4.11 -7.66 -4.16
C GLU A 357 -4.80 -6.38 -4.64
N HIS A 358 -4.25 -5.69 -5.66
CA HIS A 358 -4.86 -4.52 -6.27
C HIS A 358 -6.25 -4.84 -6.85
N ASP A 359 -6.35 -5.90 -7.65
CA ASP A 359 -7.61 -6.29 -8.28
C ASP A 359 -8.67 -6.66 -7.23
N ALA A 360 -8.24 -7.26 -6.12
CA ALA A 360 -9.10 -7.53 -4.98
C ALA A 360 -9.57 -6.24 -4.29
N VAL A 361 -8.71 -5.23 -4.11
CA VAL A 361 -9.09 -3.91 -3.60
C VAL A 361 -10.13 -3.26 -4.52
N MET A 362 -9.87 -3.23 -5.84
CA MET A 362 -10.76 -2.61 -6.82
C MET A 362 -12.10 -3.34 -6.92
N THR A 363 -12.10 -4.67 -6.85
CA THR A 363 -13.32 -5.47 -6.82
C THR A 363 -14.17 -5.16 -5.57
N ALA A 364 -13.53 -5.05 -4.41
CA ALA A 364 -14.23 -4.86 -3.14
C ALA A 364 -14.74 -3.42 -2.94
N LEU A 365 -14.00 -2.43 -3.43
CA LEU A 365 -14.26 -1.01 -3.14
C LEU A 365 -14.74 -0.19 -4.34
N GLY A 366 -14.51 -0.64 -5.57
CA GLY A 366 -14.73 0.16 -6.77
C GLY A 366 -16.16 0.70 -6.91
N ALA A 367 -17.18 -0.16 -6.84
CA ALA A 367 -18.58 0.28 -6.94
C ALA A 367 -18.99 1.21 -5.78
N LYS A 368 -18.45 0.97 -4.58
CA LYS A 368 -18.67 1.83 -3.41
C LYS A 368 -18.02 3.20 -3.61
N ALA A 369 -16.84 3.24 -4.21
CA ALA A 369 -16.10 4.46 -4.51
C ALA A 369 -16.81 5.31 -5.58
N VAL A 370 -17.26 4.72 -6.69
CA VAL A 370 -18.07 5.40 -7.72
C VAL A 370 -19.28 6.09 -7.07
N LYS A 371 -20.03 5.35 -6.25
CA LYS A 371 -21.19 5.90 -5.54
C LYS A 371 -20.82 7.01 -4.55
N ALA A 372 -19.69 6.88 -3.85
CA ALA A 372 -19.26 7.86 -2.86
C ALA A 372 -18.76 9.16 -3.51
N ILE A 373 -18.06 9.05 -4.64
CA ILE A 373 -17.58 10.19 -5.42
C ILE A 373 -18.78 10.95 -6.01
N ASN A 374 -19.77 10.21 -6.54
CA ASN A 374 -21.01 10.77 -7.09
C ASN A 374 -20.72 11.89 -8.08
N ASP A 375 -20.03 11.53 -9.16
CA ASP A 375 -19.65 12.41 -10.26
C ASP A 375 -20.10 11.76 -11.56
N GLU A 376 -20.75 12.51 -12.44
CA GLU A 376 -21.31 12.00 -13.70
C GLU A 376 -20.23 11.56 -14.69
N MET A 377 -18.98 12.00 -14.51
CA MET A 377 -17.84 11.60 -15.35
C MET A 377 -17.20 10.27 -14.92
N ILE A 378 -17.66 9.69 -13.81
CA ILE A 378 -17.15 8.44 -13.26
C ILE A 378 -18.34 7.48 -13.16
N GLU A 379 -18.58 6.75 -14.23
CA GLU A 379 -19.71 5.83 -14.36
C GLU A 379 -19.39 4.45 -13.79
N SER A 380 -18.10 4.09 -13.71
CA SER A 380 -17.68 2.73 -13.40
C SER A 380 -16.37 2.63 -12.61
N ALA A 381 -16.19 1.48 -11.95
CA ALA A 381 -14.98 1.19 -11.17
C ALA A 381 -13.70 1.11 -12.04
N THR A 382 -13.82 0.88 -13.35
CA THR A 382 -12.69 0.82 -14.28
C THR A 382 -12.10 2.19 -14.61
N GLU A 383 -12.81 3.27 -14.26
CA GLU A 383 -12.35 4.65 -14.42
C GLU A 383 -11.65 5.19 -13.16
N LEU A 384 -11.55 4.36 -12.13
CA LEU A 384 -10.86 4.69 -10.89
C LEU A 384 -9.44 4.16 -10.89
N ASP A 385 -8.53 4.97 -10.37
CA ASP A 385 -7.16 4.61 -10.02
C ASP A 385 -6.99 4.55 -8.50
N LEU A 386 -6.17 3.60 -8.02
CA LEU A 386 -5.65 3.63 -6.66
C LEU A 386 -4.46 4.59 -6.62
N THR A 387 -4.70 5.82 -6.15
CA THR A 387 -3.71 6.91 -6.26
C THR A 387 -2.91 7.16 -4.99
N LYS A 388 -3.49 6.96 -3.81
CA LYS A 388 -2.82 7.17 -2.51
C LYS A 388 -2.98 5.96 -1.62
N VAL A 389 -1.93 5.62 -0.88
CA VAL A 389 -1.94 4.57 0.14
C VAL A 389 -1.39 5.14 1.42
N ARG A 390 -2.09 4.89 2.53
CA ARG A 390 -1.77 5.45 3.83
C ARG A 390 -1.83 4.38 4.91
N PRO A 391 -0.77 4.20 5.71
CA PRO A 391 -0.85 3.35 6.89
C PRO A 391 -1.82 3.98 7.91
N ILE A 392 -2.62 3.16 8.59
CA ILE A 392 -3.55 3.58 9.63
C ILE A 392 -3.59 2.56 10.77
N VAL A 393 -4.01 2.97 11.97
CA VAL A 393 -4.39 2.01 13.02
C VAL A 393 -5.86 1.64 12.80
N HIS A 394 -6.13 0.35 12.60
CA HIS A 394 -7.48 -0.16 12.37
C HIS A 394 -7.68 -1.49 13.09
N ASN A 395 -8.68 -1.55 13.97
CA ASN A 395 -8.96 -2.68 14.87
C ASN A 395 -7.70 -3.22 15.53
N ASP A 396 -7.00 -2.33 16.24
CA ASP A 396 -5.82 -2.66 17.04
C ASP A 396 -4.60 -3.21 16.27
N ALA A 397 -4.68 -3.23 14.94
CA ALA A 397 -3.63 -3.63 14.04
C ALA A 397 -3.27 -2.50 13.07
N LEU A 398 -2.15 -2.66 12.37
CA LEU A 398 -1.85 -1.85 11.21
C LEU A 398 -2.84 -2.22 10.10
N GLY A 399 -3.57 -1.21 9.63
CA GLY A 399 -4.39 -1.27 8.43
C GLY A 399 -3.82 -0.35 7.35
N ILE A 400 -4.47 -0.38 6.20
CA ILE A 400 -4.14 0.49 5.07
C ILE A 400 -5.41 1.21 4.65
N GLU A 401 -5.34 2.52 4.54
CA GLU A 401 -6.35 3.31 3.83
C GLU A 401 -5.87 3.54 2.39
N VAL A 402 -6.79 3.38 1.45
CA VAL A 402 -6.57 3.64 0.03
C VAL A 402 -7.44 4.80 -0.42
N LEU A 403 -6.92 5.63 -1.31
CA LEU A 403 -7.66 6.66 -2.01
C LEU A 403 -7.92 6.19 -3.44
N LEU A 404 -9.18 5.98 -3.77
CA LEU A 404 -9.61 5.68 -5.13
C LEU A 404 -10.07 6.97 -5.80
N THR A 405 -9.56 7.24 -6.99
CA THR A 405 -9.65 8.55 -7.64
C THR A 405 -10.04 8.39 -9.10
N GLY A 406 -11.02 9.16 -9.55
CA GLY A 406 -11.39 9.26 -10.97
C GLY A 406 -11.23 10.68 -11.49
N GLY A 407 -11.15 10.83 -12.81
CA GLY A 407 -11.12 12.13 -13.46
C GLY A 407 -12.46 12.85 -13.38
N THR A 408 -12.44 14.17 -13.31
CA THR A 408 -13.64 15.03 -13.31
C THR A 408 -13.40 16.29 -14.16
N CYS A 409 -14.42 17.15 -14.25
CA CYS A 409 -14.35 18.43 -14.93
C CYS A 409 -13.43 19.42 -14.23
N TYR A 410 -12.99 20.41 -15.00
CA TYR A 410 -12.27 21.56 -14.47
C TYR A 410 -13.06 22.24 -13.33
N ALA A 411 -12.38 22.52 -12.22
CA ALA A 411 -12.95 23.11 -11.00
C ALA A 411 -14.01 22.26 -10.26
N CYS A 412 -14.17 20.99 -10.64
CA CYS A 412 -15.06 20.04 -9.97
C CYS A 412 -14.33 19.18 -8.92
N SER A 413 -13.02 19.39 -8.76
CA SER A 413 -12.17 18.66 -7.82
C SER A 413 -12.58 18.86 -6.36
N ASP A 414 -12.35 17.82 -5.55
CA ASP A 414 -12.49 17.86 -4.09
C ASP A 414 -11.19 18.26 -3.36
N GLY A 415 -10.10 18.48 -4.10
CA GLY A 415 -8.79 18.83 -3.59
C GLY A 415 -8.07 17.71 -2.84
N LEU A 416 -8.56 16.46 -2.92
CA LEU A 416 -7.95 15.32 -2.23
C LEU A 416 -6.77 14.70 -2.99
N TRP A 417 -6.84 14.71 -4.32
CA TRP A 417 -5.76 14.27 -5.20
C TRP A 417 -5.28 15.42 -6.08
N ASP A 418 -5.94 15.78 -7.17
CA ASP A 418 -5.49 16.84 -8.08
C ASP A 418 -6.63 17.81 -8.48
N SER A 419 -6.34 18.87 -9.24
CA SER A 419 -7.33 19.87 -9.68
C SER A 419 -8.41 19.37 -10.66
N TYR A 420 -8.29 18.16 -11.18
CA TYR A 420 -9.13 17.50 -12.19
C TYR A 420 -9.60 16.11 -11.74
N THR A 421 -9.59 15.85 -10.44
CA THR A 421 -9.96 14.56 -9.89
C THR A 421 -10.87 14.69 -8.68
N ARG A 422 -11.68 13.67 -8.47
CA ARG A 422 -12.41 13.46 -7.22
C ARG A 422 -12.09 12.08 -6.68
N SER A 423 -12.11 11.98 -5.37
CA SER A 423 -11.58 10.82 -4.67
C SER A 423 -12.49 10.38 -3.52
N ALA A 424 -12.39 9.10 -3.18
CA ALA A 424 -12.97 8.56 -1.96
C ALA A 424 -11.96 7.67 -1.24
N ALA A 425 -11.83 7.90 0.07
CA ALA A 425 -10.92 7.16 0.94
C ALA A 425 -11.65 6.02 1.65
N PHE A 426 -11.01 4.85 1.70
CA PHE A 426 -11.55 3.66 2.34
C PHE A 426 -10.44 2.89 3.06
N VAL A 427 -10.80 2.23 4.16
CA VAL A 427 -9.95 1.17 4.70
C VAL A 427 -9.93 0.02 3.69
N SER A 428 -8.74 -0.36 3.25
CA SER A 428 -8.53 -1.48 2.36
C SER A 428 -8.92 -2.79 3.04
N PRO A 429 -9.76 -3.62 2.40
CA PRO A 429 -10.02 -4.98 2.90
C PRO A 429 -8.83 -5.91 2.65
N VAL A 430 -7.85 -5.49 1.85
CA VAL A 430 -6.64 -6.26 1.55
C VAL A 430 -5.45 -5.60 2.24
N PHE A 431 -4.67 -6.40 2.96
CA PHE A 431 -3.44 -5.95 3.59
C PHE A 431 -2.24 -6.44 2.78
N PRO A 432 -1.38 -5.55 2.26
CA PRO A 432 -0.25 -5.94 1.42
C PRO A 432 0.70 -6.91 2.12
N GLU A 433 1.06 -8.02 1.47
CA GLU A 433 1.97 -9.02 2.04
C GLU A 433 3.34 -8.41 2.41
N ARG A 434 3.81 -7.41 1.66
CA ARG A 434 5.05 -6.67 1.96
C ARG A 434 5.06 -6.00 3.33
N LEU A 435 3.89 -5.69 3.89
CA LEU A 435 3.73 -5.09 5.21
C LEU A 435 3.33 -6.11 6.27
N ALA A 436 3.06 -7.37 5.90
CA ALA A 436 2.63 -8.42 6.83
C ALA A 436 3.51 -8.54 8.09
N PRO A 437 4.86 -8.44 8.00
CA PRO A 437 5.72 -8.48 9.19
C PRO A 437 5.45 -7.36 10.21
N HIS A 438 4.82 -6.27 9.79
CA HIS A 438 4.55 -5.09 10.61
C HIS A 438 3.07 -4.93 10.95
N ARG A 439 2.24 -5.95 10.67
CA ARG A 439 0.80 -5.89 10.93
C ARG A 439 0.48 -5.69 12.41
N ALA A 440 1.20 -6.41 13.27
CA ALA A 440 1.05 -6.29 14.71
C ALA A 440 1.69 -4.97 15.19
N ILE A 441 0.89 -4.14 15.85
CA ILE A 441 1.38 -2.92 16.48
C ILE A 441 1.91 -3.29 17.88
N PRO A 442 3.10 -2.82 18.29
CA PRO A 442 3.59 -3.06 19.64
C PRO A 442 2.59 -2.59 20.70
N PRO A 443 2.34 -3.37 21.78
CA PRO A 443 1.33 -3.02 22.79
C PRO A 443 1.48 -1.63 23.39
N ALA A 444 2.72 -1.18 23.62
CA ALA A 444 3.03 0.17 24.11
C ALA A 444 2.58 1.26 23.13
N VAL A 445 2.90 1.09 21.85
CA VAL A 445 2.51 1.99 20.75
C VAL A 445 0.99 2.02 20.62
N LEU A 446 0.34 0.85 20.62
CA LEU A 446 -1.11 0.76 20.51
C LEU A 446 -1.81 1.42 21.71
N LYS A 447 -1.33 1.18 22.93
CA LYS A 447 -1.85 1.81 24.15
C LYS A 447 -1.71 3.33 24.09
N TRP A 448 -0.54 3.82 23.69
CA TRP A 448 -0.31 5.26 23.47
C TRP A 448 -1.31 5.81 22.44
N TRP A 449 -1.44 5.15 21.29
CA TRP A 449 -2.31 5.56 20.19
C TRP A 449 -3.78 5.68 20.63
N LYS A 450 -4.28 4.67 21.35
CA LYS A 450 -5.65 4.67 21.89
C LYS A 450 -5.87 5.79 22.90
N SER A 451 -4.88 6.05 23.75
CA SER A 451 -4.99 7.05 24.83
C SER A 451 -5.06 8.49 24.31
N THR A 452 -4.49 8.77 23.14
CA THR A 452 -4.43 10.12 22.58
C THR A 452 -5.58 10.42 21.63
N GLY A 453 -6.29 9.40 21.15
CA GLY A 453 -7.35 9.57 20.14
C GLY A 453 -6.83 10.12 18.82
N GLU A 454 -5.52 10.01 18.57
CA GLU A 454 -4.87 10.54 17.39
C GLU A 454 -5.38 9.83 16.14
N LYS A 455 -5.78 10.63 15.14
CA LYS A 455 -6.17 10.15 13.81
C LYS A 455 -5.01 10.21 12.81
N GLY A 456 -3.80 10.40 13.33
CA GLY A 456 -2.59 10.59 12.55
C GLY A 456 -2.09 9.31 11.87
N TYR A 457 -0.88 9.41 11.34
CA TYR A 457 -0.24 8.33 10.58
C TYR A 457 0.62 7.48 11.49
N PRO A 458 0.35 6.17 11.61
CA PRO A 458 1.13 5.33 12.49
C PRO A 458 2.52 5.19 11.93
N SER A 459 3.48 5.56 12.77
CA SER A 459 4.88 5.33 12.51
C SER A 459 5.53 4.97 13.82
N TRP A 460 6.23 3.84 13.83
CA TRP A 460 6.98 3.43 15.00
C TRP A 460 8.26 2.70 14.64
N SER A 461 9.23 2.78 15.56
CA SER A 461 10.45 2.00 15.51
C SER A 461 10.91 1.69 16.93
N ALA A 462 11.46 0.51 17.15
CA ALA A 462 11.97 0.15 18.47
C ALA A 462 13.25 0.91 18.79
N VAL A 463 13.37 1.36 20.03
CA VAL A 463 14.58 2.04 20.51
C VAL A 463 15.53 1.00 21.10
N PRO A 464 16.79 0.92 20.64
CA PRO A 464 17.76 0.01 21.25
C PRO A 464 18.07 0.43 22.69
N GLU A 465 18.28 -0.57 23.56
CA GLU A 465 18.62 -0.35 24.98
C GLU A 465 19.97 0.41 25.13
N SER A 466 20.91 0.18 24.21
CA SER A 466 22.24 0.79 24.25
C SER A 466 22.89 0.92 22.86
N GLY A 467 24.12 1.45 22.81
CA GLY A 467 24.94 1.53 21.60
C GLY A 467 24.95 2.89 20.91
N THR A 468 25.56 2.94 19.71
CA THR A 468 25.76 4.19 18.94
C THR A 468 24.44 4.84 18.55
N VAL A 469 23.48 4.06 18.04
CA VAL A 469 22.16 4.55 17.65
C VAL A 469 21.41 5.15 18.84
N ARG A 470 21.47 4.50 20.01
CA ARG A 470 20.86 5.02 21.23
C ARG A 470 21.41 6.41 21.60
N LYS A 471 22.73 6.58 21.59
CA LYS A 471 23.37 7.88 21.86
C LYS A 471 22.98 8.96 20.84
N GLN A 472 22.82 8.58 19.57
CA GLN A 472 22.36 9.49 18.52
C GLN A 472 20.91 9.93 18.73
N LEU A 473 20.04 9.00 19.12
CA LEU A 473 18.67 9.34 19.52
C LEU A 473 18.66 10.29 20.70
N GLU A 474 19.43 10.01 21.75
CA GLU A 474 19.49 10.88 22.92
C GLU A 474 19.88 12.31 22.53
N LYS A 475 20.96 12.46 21.73
CA LYS A 475 21.39 13.74 21.18
C LYS A 475 20.34 14.40 20.28
N MET A 476 19.51 13.63 19.57
CA MET A 476 18.46 14.17 18.70
C MET A 476 17.32 14.83 19.49
N PHE A 477 17.05 14.35 20.71
CA PHE A 477 15.97 14.86 21.55
C PHE A 477 16.42 15.88 22.61
N ASP A 478 17.73 16.04 22.81
CA ASP A 478 18.33 17.08 23.64
C ASP A 478 18.43 18.40 22.84
#